data_AF-A0A859EP19-F1
#
_entry.id   AF-A0A859EP19-F1
#
_cell.length_a   1.000
_cell.length_b   1.000
_cell.length_c   1.000
_cell.angle_alpha   90.00
_cell.angle_beta   90.00
_cell.angle_gamma   90.00
#
_symmetry.space_group_name_H-M   'P 1'
#
loop_
_entity.id
_entity.type
_entity.pdbx_description
1 polymer ?
#
loop_
_entity_poly.entity_id
_entity_poly.type
_entity_poly.pdbx_seq_one_letter_code
_entity_poly.pdbx_strand_id
1 'polypeptide(L)'
;MNKITIQSPDGIKVKTLSPSYSITTLLFSFFVPLFRKDWKYFGIILGSFCALLVIAVLFIPEDLLKPTGTAFNFFWTFFYNRFWIKDRVFKDGWLPADEESRSLLKKTFPNMS
;
A
#
# COMPACT_ATOMS: atom_id res chain seq x y z
N MET A 1 -2.77 17.77 2.53
CA MET A 1 -2.74 16.28 2.49
C MET A 1 -1.51 15.83 3.25
N ASN A 2 -1.68 15.07 4.34
CA ASN A 2 -0.56 14.63 5.17
C ASN A 2 0.27 13.61 4.39
N LYS A 3 1.52 13.97 4.09
CA LYS A 3 2.50 13.11 3.41
C LYS A 3 3.58 12.77 4.44
N ILE A 4 4.05 11.54 4.42
CA ILE A 4 5.16 11.08 5.24
C ILE A 4 6.36 10.96 4.31
N THR A 5 7.46 11.60 4.67
CA THR A 5 8.75 11.44 4.02
C THR A 5 9.63 10.51 4.85
N ILE A 6 10.04 9.40 4.24
CA ILE A 6 10.97 8.45 4.84
C ILE A 6 12.23 8.32 4.01
N GLN A 7 13.36 8.10 4.68
CA GLN A 7 14.67 7.94 4.10
C GLN A 7 15.21 6.54 4.41
N SER A 8 15.89 5.94 3.43
CA SER A 8 16.60 4.68 3.63
C SER A 8 17.72 4.82 4.66
N PRO A 9 18.10 3.75 5.37
CA PRO A 9 19.24 3.76 6.30
C PRO A 9 20.52 4.32 5.67
N ASP A 10 20.77 4.02 4.39
CA ASP A 10 21.95 4.46 3.65
C ASP A 10 21.91 5.95 3.25
N GLY A 11 20.82 6.67 3.55
CA GLY A 11 20.61 8.08 3.17
C GLY A 11 20.31 8.33 1.69
N ILE A 12 20.57 7.37 0.80
CA ILE A 12 20.50 7.57 -0.67
C ILE A 12 19.07 7.70 -1.19
N LYS A 13 18.09 6.99 -0.62
CA LYS A 13 16.71 6.95 -1.13
C LYS A 13 15.77 7.69 -0.19
N VAL A 14 15.19 8.78 -0.69
CA VAL A 14 14.11 9.50 -0.01
C VAL A 14 12.79 9.25 -0.74
N LYS A 15 11.72 8.95 0.01
CA LYS A 15 10.39 8.72 -0.55
C LYS A 15 9.34 9.45 0.27
N THR A 16 8.52 10.25 -0.43
CA THR A 16 7.38 10.98 0.14
C THR A 16 6.08 10.35 -0.34
N LEU A 17 5.25 9.86 0.59
CA LEU A 17 4.04 9.11 0.30
C LEU A 17 2.92 9.50 1.27
N SER A 18 1.67 9.50 0.80
CA SER A 18 0.52 9.62 1.69
C SER A 18 0.17 8.25 2.29
N PRO A 19 0.14 8.12 3.63
CA PRO A 19 -0.17 6.84 4.29
C PRO A 19 -1.63 6.44 4.11
N SER A 20 -2.52 7.41 3.92
CA SER A 20 -3.97 7.18 3.85
C SER A 20 -4.44 6.75 2.48
N TYR A 21 -3.74 7.11 1.39
CA TYR A 21 -4.28 6.94 0.05
C TYR A 21 -3.17 6.90 -1.01
N SER A 22 -3.38 6.11 -2.04
CA SER A 22 -2.47 5.94 -3.16
C SER A 22 -3.21 6.07 -4.51
N ILE A 23 -3.26 7.28 -5.07
CA ILE A 23 -3.84 7.52 -6.42
C ILE A 23 -3.26 6.53 -7.44
N THR A 24 -1.95 6.30 -7.37
CA THR A 24 -1.29 5.36 -8.28
C THR A 24 -1.83 3.94 -8.12
N THR A 25 -2.14 3.50 -6.90
CA THR A 25 -2.71 2.16 -6.67
C THR A 25 -4.17 2.08 -7.10
N LEU A 26 -4.91 3.19 -7.05
CA LEU A 26 -6.26 3.23 -7.61
C LEU A 26 -6.25 3.04 -9.13
N LEU A 27 -5.36 3.76 -9.81
CA LEU A 27 -5.30 3.75 -11.28
C LEU A 27 -4.60 2.52 -11.85
N PHE A 28 -3.61 1.98 -11.14
CA PHE A 28 -2.73 0.94 -11.68
C PHE A 28 -2.68 -0.34 -10.84
N SER A 29 -3.41 -0.44 -9.72
CA SER A 29 -3.55 -1.65 -8.89
C SER A 29 -2.20 -2.36 -8.65
N PHE A 30 -2.07 -3.63 -9.06
CA PHE A 30 -0.86 -4.45 -8.90
C PHE A 30 0.35 -4.00 -9.75
N PHE A 31 0.19 -3.11 -10.74
CA PHE A 31 1.34 -2.55 -11.46
C PHE A 31 2.16 -1.60 -10.58
N VAL A 32 1.57 -1.01 -9.53
CA VAL A 32 2.30 -0.13 -8.61
C VAL A 32 3.43 -0.85 -7.87
N PRO A 33 3.19 -1.96 -7.16
CA PRO A 33 4.29 -2.69 -6.54
C PRO A 33 5.28 -3.24 -7.57
N LEU A 34 4.84 -3.59 -8.79
CA LEU A 34 5.74 -4.00 -9.87
C LEU A 34 6.74 -2.88 -10.24
N PHE A 35 6.25 -1.66 -10.50
CA PHE A 35 7.11 -0.51 -10.80
C PHE A 35 8.00 -0.09 -9.62
N ARG A 36 7.54 -0.35 -8.38
CA ARG A 36 8.33 -0.10 -7.16
C ARG A 36 9.32 -1.22 -6.84
N LYS A 37 9.42 -2.28 -7.68
CA LYS A 37 10.23 -3.49 -7.44
C LYS A 37 9.93 -4.13 -6.08
N ASP A 38 8.67 -4.07 -5.68
CA ASP A 38 8.16 -4.58 -4.42
C ASP A 38 7.50 -5.94 -4.65
N TRP A 39 8.35 -6.96 -4.78
CA TRP A 39 7.93 -8.32 -5.11
C TRP A 39 7.00 -8.95 -4.08
N LYS A 40 7.18 -8.57 -2.81
CA LYS A 40 6.34 -9.07 -1.72
C LYS A 40 4.90 -8.63 -1.90
N TYR A 41 4.65 -7.32 -1.98
CA TYR A 41 3.28 -6.84 -2.14
C TYR A 41 2.75 -7.07 -3.56
N PHE A 42 3.61 -7.13 -4.58
CA PHE A 42 3.21 -7.58 -5.91
C PHE A 42 2.58 -8.98 -5.85
N GLY A 43 3.26 -9.94 -5.22
CA GLY A 43 2.75 -11.30 -5.05
C GLY A 43 1.46 -11.35 -4.22
N ILE A 44 1.35 -10.56 -3.15
CA ILE A 44 0.14 -10.50 -2.31
C ILE A 44 -1.05 -9.92 -3.08
N ILE A 45 -0.88 -8.79 -3.77
CA ILE A 45 -1.97 -8.17 -4.53
C ILE A 45 -2.37 -9.07 -5.69
N LEU A 46 -1.42 -9.63 -6.44
CA LEU A 46 -1.70 -10.52 -7.55
C LEU A 46 -2.37 -11.82 -7.10
N GLY A 47 -1.84 -12.47 -6.05
CA GLY A 47 -2.42 -13.69 -5.50
C GLY A 47 -3.83 -13.47 -4.94
N SER A 48 -4.05 -12.38 -4.22
CA SER A 48 -5.39 -12.03 -3.72
C SER A 48 -6.36 -11.68 -4.86
N PHE A 49 -5.88 -11.03 -5.93
CA PHE A 49 -6.68 -10.77 -7.12
C PHE A 49 -7.09 -12.07 -7.83
N CYS A 50 -6.15 -12.99 -8.06
CA CYS A 50 -6.46 -14.30 -8.65
C CYS A 50 -7.44 -15.12 -7.80
N ALA A 51 -7.23 -15.15 -6.47
CA ALA A 51 -8.15 -15.82 -5.56
C ALA A 51 -9.55 -15.19 -5.60
N LEU A 52 -9.63 -13.86 -5.60
CA LEU A 52 -10.89 -13.13 -5.71
C LEU A 52 -11.57 -13.38 -7.06
N LEU A 53 -10.83 -13.47 -8.16
CA LEU A 53 -11.38 -13.82 -9.47
C LEU A 53 -12.00 -15.22 -9.47
N VAL A 54 -11.31 -16.23 -8.92
CA VAL A 54 -11.85 -17.59 -8.82
C VAL A 54 -13.13 -17.61 -7.99
N ILE A 55 -13.13 -16.96 -6.82
CA ILE A 55 -14.32 -16.87 -5.96
C ILE A 55 -15.45 -16.12 -6.68
N ALA A 56 -15.12 -15.03 -7.37
CA ALA A 56 -16.11 -14.18 -8.01
C ALA A 56 -16.78 -14.89 -9.19
N VAL A 57 -16.03 -15.62 -10.01
CA VAL A 57 -16.58 -16.41 -11.12
C VAL A 57 -17.44 -17.58 -10.62
N LEU A 58 -17.07 -18.21 -9.50
CA LEU A 58 -17.76 -19.41 -9.01
C LEU A 58 -18.97 -19.10 -8.11
N PHE A 59 -18.97 -17.98 -7.39
CA PHE A 59 -19.93 -17.72 -6.31
C PHE A 59 -20.60 -16.34 -6.36
N ILE A 60 -20.11 -15.40 -7.17
CA ILE A 60 -20.67 -14.04 -7.23
C ILE A 60 -21.53 -13.89 -8.50
N PRO A 61 -22.79 -13.44 -8.39
CA PRO A 61 -23.62 -13.12 -9.55
C PRO A 61 -22.95 -12.09 -10.46
N GLU A 62 -23.20 -12.17 -11.77
CA GLU A 62 -22.52 -11.31 -12.75
C GLU A 62 -22.74 -9.81 -12.50
N ASP A 63 -23.92 -9.44 -12.00
CA ASP A 63 -24.26 -8.05 -11.64
C ASP A 63 -23.37 -7.48 -10.52
N LEU A 64 -22.78 -8.35 -9.70
CA LEU A 64 -21.91 -7.97 -8.59
C LEU A 64 -20.41 -8.08 -8.92
N LEU A 65 -20.01 -8.66 -10.05
CA LEU A 65 -18.59 -8.78 -10.44
C LEU A 65 -17.87 -7.42 -10.52
N LYS A 66 -18.50 -6.44 -11.19
CA LYS A 66 -17.93 -5.09 -11.37
C LYS A 66 -17.74 -4.33 -10.05
N PRO A 67 -18.75 -4.25 -9.15
CA PRO A 67 -18.56 -3.60 -7.86
C PRO A 67 -17.55 -4.35 -6.97
N THR A 68 -17.46 -5.70 -7.04
CA THR A 68 -16.44 -6.46 -6.30
C THR A 68 -15.01 -6.08 -6.72
N GLY A 69 -14.74 -6.01 -8.03
CA GLY A 69 -13.41 -5.58 -8.53
C GLY A 69 -13.08 -4.13 -8.15
N THR A 70 -14.08 -3.25 -8.17
CA THR A 70 -13.94 -1.86 -7.74
C THR A 70 -13.60 -1.79 -6.25
N ALA A 71 -14.34 -2.50 -5.40
CA ALA A 71 -14.09 -2.57 -3.96
C ALA A 71 -12.67 -3.10 -3.64
N PHE A 72 -12.20 -4.09 -4.39
CA PHE A 72 -10.84 -4.61 -4.26
C PHE A 72 -9.77 -3.54 -4.55
N ASN A 73 -9.91 -2.79 -5.65
CA ASN A 73 -8.99 -1.71 -5.98
C ASN A 73 -9.04 -0.57 -4.95
N PHE A 74 -10.22 -0.21 -4.47
CA PHE A 74 -10.37 0.77 -3.39
C PHE A 74 -9.69 0.31 -2.11
N PHE A 75 -9.88 -0.95 -1.70
CA PHE A 75 -9.19 -1.52 -0.54
C PHE A 75 -7.67 -1.35 -0.69
N TRP A 76 -7.08 -1.83 -1.77
CA TRP A 76 -5.63 -1.72 -1.96
C TRP A 76 -5.13 -0.28 -2.03
N THR A 77 -5.94 0.63 -2.53
CA THR A 77 -5.62 2.06 -2.60
C THR A 77 -5.40 2.69 -1.23
N PHE A 78 -6.19 2.33 -0.22
CA PHE A 78 -6.05 2.83 1.15
C PHE A 78 -4.97 2.07 1.94
N PHE A 79 -4.80 0.77 1.68
CA PHE A 79 -3.95 -0.08 2.52
C PHE A 79 -2.53 -0.28 2.00
N TYR A 80 -2.29 -0.24 0.68
CA TYR A 80 -0.97 -0.54 0.11
C TYR A 80 0.13 0.39 0.63
N ASN A 81 -0.05 1.72 0.49
CA ASN A 81 0.94 2.70 0.96
C ASN A 81 1.19 2.56 2.47
N ARG A 82 0.13 2.31 3.26
CA ARG A 82 0.24 2.12 4.71
C ARG A 82 1.10 0.90 5.04
N PHE A 83 0.84 -0.24 4.41
CA PHE A 83 1.61 -1.46 4.63
C PHE A 83 3.05 -1.33 4.14
N TRP A 84 3.25 -0.70 2.99
CA TRP A 84 4.57 -0.43 2.44
C TRP A 84 5.42 0.44 3.38
N ILE A 85 4.88 1.56 3.87
CA ILE A 85 5.56 2.44 4.83
C ILE A 85 5.90 1.67 6.11
N LYS A 86 4.93 0.90 6.63
CA LYS A 86 5.12 0.10 7.84
C LYS A 86 6.30 -0.86 7.68
N ASP A 87 6.32 -1.67 6.63
CA ASP A 87 7.39 -2.65 6.44
C ASP A 87 8.75 -1.95 6.24
N ARG A 88 8.82 -0.83 5.51
CA ARG A 88 10.08 -0.08 5.35
C ARG A 88 10.61 0.50 6.65
N VAL A 89 9.74 1.09 7.47
CA VAL A 89 10.15 1.76 8.71
C VAL A 89 10.51 0.75 9.78
N PHE A 90 9.67 -0.27 9.98
CA PHE A 90 9.81 -1.19 11.11
C PHE A 90 10.64 -2.44 10.82
N LYS A 91 10.80 -2.86 9.55
CA LYS A 91 11.62 -4.03 9.19
C LYS A 91 12.93 -3.65 8.52
N ASP A 92 12.88 -2.67 7.61
CA ASP A 92 14.06 -2.29 6.83
C ASP A 92 14.82 -1.09 7.43
N GLY A 93 14.38 -0.58 8.58
CA GLY A 93 15.06 0.47 9.33
C GLY A 93 14.96 1.88 8.72
N TRP A 94 13.99 2.14 7.85
CA TRP A 94 13.81 3.48 7.26
C TRP A 94 13.40 4.48 8.34
N LEU A 95 13.97 5.68 8.27
CA LEU A 95 13.75 6.74 9.25
C LEU A 95 12.90 7.86 8.65
N PRO A 96 12.05 8.53 9.44
CA PRO A 96 11.42 9.77 8.98
C PRO A 96 12.48 10.83 8.70
N ALA A 97 12.36 11.53 7.57
CA ALA A 97 13.32 12.55 7.17
C ALA A 97 13.19 13.86 7.97
N ASP A 98 12.03 14.08 8.60
CA ASP A 98 11.67 15.31 9.30
C ASP A 98 10.76 15.03 10.51
N GLU A 99 10.71 15.97 11.45
CA GLU A 99 9.96 15.81 12.71
C GLU A 99 8.44 15.82 12.47
N GLU A 100 7.96 16.49 11.41
CA GLU A 100 6.54 16.46 11.01
C GLU A 100 6.15 15.03 10.56
N SER A 101 6.94 14.43 9.68
CA SER A 101 6.82 13.04 9.23
C SER A 101 6.89 12.05 10.38
N ARG A 102 7.75 12.30 11.38
CA ARG A 102 7.83 11.49 12.61
C ARG A 102 6.53 11.57 13.42
N SER A 103 6.00 12.78 13.62
CA SER A 103 4.74 12.97 14.35
C SER A 103 3.55 12.31 13.63
N LEU A 104 3.50 12.44 12.30
CA LEU A 104 2.49 11.82 11.44
C LEU A 104 2.61 10.30 11.45
N LEU A 105 3.83 9.77 11.47
CA LEU A 105 4.07 8.34 11.54
C LEU A 105 3.59 7.75 12.86
N LYS A 106 3.90 8.39 14.00
CA LYS A 106 3.38 8.00 15.32
C LYS A 106 1.85 8.05 15.36
N LYS A 107 1.24 9.09 14.79
CA LYS A 107 -0.23 9.21 14.69
C LYS A 107 -0.86 8.14 13.79
N THR A 108 -0.18 7.77 12.70
CA THR A 108 -0.66 6.78 11.73
C THR A 108 -0.52 5.34 12.26
N PHE A 109 0.47 5.08 13.12
CA PHE A 109 0.77 3.77 13.68
C PHE A 109 0.90 3.83 15.22
N PRO A 110 -0.19 4.12 15.95
CA PRO A 110 -0.13 4.38 17.39
C PRO A 110 0.13 3.13 18.25
N ASN A 111 -0.22 1.93 17.77
CA ASN A 111 -0.17 0.68 18.55
C ASN A 111 1.07 -0.19 18.26
N MET A 112 2.10 0.36 17.62
CA MET A 112 3.29 -0.41 17.19
C MET A 112 4.59 0.26 17.66
N SER A 113 4.56 0.81 18.88
CA SER A 113 5.72 1.30 19.64
C SER A 113 6.43 0.18 20.37
#